data_AF-I5C8F2-F1
#
_entry.id   AF-I5C8F2-F1
#
_cell.length_a   1.000
_cell.length_b   1.000
_cell.length_c   1.000
_cell.angle_alpha   90.00
_cell.angle_beta   90.00
_cell.angle_gamma   90.00
#
_symmetry.space_group_name_H-M   'P 1'
#
loop_
_entity.id
_entity.type
_entity.pdbx_description
1 polymer ?
#
loop_
_entity_poly.entity_id
_entity_poly.type
_entity_poly.pdbx_seq_one_letter_code
_entity_poly.pdbx_strand_id
1 'polypeptide(L)' 'MEQHGIIRLEQRNLKSGKKQVKFYIDDARRPRYGYLLLDEPKPISAIIDEILKRSMRQRGLHALSLHAQDDHCFYMYSA' A
#
# COMPACT_ATOMS: atom_id res chain seq x y z
N MET A 1 12.49 16.40 -12.68
CA MET A 1 12.92 15.42 -11.67
C MET A 1 11.69 14.93 -10.95
N GLU A 2 11.28 13.70 -11.24
CA GLU A 2 10.13 13.08 -10.60
C GLU A 2 10.53 12.75 -9.16
N GLN A 3 10.05 13.53 -8.20
CA GLN A 3 10.25 13.23 -6.79
C GLN A 3 9.47 11.97 -6.45
N HIS A 4 10.13 10.81 -6.53
CA HIS A 4 9.61 9.58 -5.97
C HIS A 4 9.49 9.81 -4.46
N GLY A 5 8.25 10.01 -4.00
CA GLY A 5 7.96 10.21 -2.58
C GLY A 5 8.63 9.15 -1.72
N ILE A 6 9.06 9.53 -0.52
CA ILE A 6 9.73 8.62 0.40
C ILE A 6 8.69 7.62 0.91
N ILE A 7 8.88 6.33 0.62
CA ILE A 7 8.01 5.26 1.15
C ILE A 7 8.59 4.76 2.47
N ARG A 8 7.84 4.90 3.55
CA ARG A 8 8.16 4.32 4.86
C ARG A 8 7.29 3.10 5.10
N LEU A 9 7.89 2.03 5.61
CA LEU A 9 7.20 0.76 5.88
C LEU A 9 7.35 0.38 7.36
N GLU A 10 6.26 -0.09 7.96
CA GLU A 10 6.24 -0.73 9.27
C GLU A 10 5.62 -2.12 9.10
N GLN A 11 6.33 -3.16 9.53
CA GLN A 11 5.85 -4.54 9.43
C GLN A 11 5.41 -5.06 10.80
N ARG A 12 4.27 -5.74 10.83
CA ARG A 12 3.72 -6.37 12.03
C ARG A 12 3.28 -7.80 11.70
N ASN A 13 3.76 -8.77 12.49
CA ASN A 13 3.24 -10.12 12.44
C ASN A 13 1.89 -10.16 13.19
N LEU A 14 0.85 -10.67 12.54
CA LEU A 14 -0.45 -10.86 13.15
C LEU A 14 -0.52 -12.23 13.83
N LYS A 15 -1.35 -12.34 14.87
CA LYS A 15 -1.58 -13.61 15.59
C LYS A 15 -2.17 -14.71 14.70
N SER A 16 -2.75 -14.35 13.56
CA SER A 16 -3.27 -15.28 12.55
C SER A 16 -2.20 -15.91 11.67
N GLY A 17 -0.91 -15.55 11.84
CA GLY A 17 0.18 -15.98 10.96
C GLY A 17 0.40 -15.09 9.74
N LYS A 18 -0.54 -14.19 9.42
CA LYS A 18 -0.39 -13.20 8.36
C LYS A 18 0.56 -12.08 8.74
N LYS A 19 1.17 -11.41 7.75
CA LYS A 19 1.94 -10.18 7.96
C LYS A 19 1.14 -8.97 7.52
N GLN A 20 1.08 -7.95 8.36
CA GLN A 20 0.53 -6.65 8.02
C GLN A 20 1.67 -5.67 7.81
N VAL A 21 1.71 -5.03 6.65
CA VAL A 21 2.65 -3.95 6.34
C VAL A 21 1.87 -2.66 6.30
N LYS A 22 2.13 -1.76 7.24
CA LYS A 22 1.67 -0.37 7.15
C LYS A 22 2.68 0.40 6.32
N PHE A 23 2.22 1.16 5.33
CA PHE A 23 3.08 1.98 4.49
C PHE A 23 2.63 3.43 4.52
N TYR A 24 3.58 4.35 4.37
CA TYR A 24 3.34 5.78 4.23
C TYR A 24 4.07 6.25 2.99
N ILE A 25 3.36 7.00 2.15
CA ILE A 25 3.89 7.64 0.95
C ILE A 25 3.94 9.12 1.27
N ASP A 26 5.16 9.61 1.54
CA ASP A 26 5.42 11.02 1.74
C ASP A 26 5.44 11.69 0.36
N ASP A 27 4.28 12.16 -0.06
CA ASP A 27 4.10 12.98 -1.25
C ASP A 27 3.77 14.39 -0.78
N ALA A 28 4.63 15.37 -1.11
CA ALA A 28 4.55 16.75 -0.62
C ALA A 28 3.20 17.43 -0.89
N ARG A 29 2.37 16.89 -1.80
CA ARG A 29 1.03 17.40 -2.11
C ARG A 29 -0.09 16.62 -1.46
N ARG A 30 0.09 15.31 -1.23
CA ARG A 30 -0.95 14.42 -0.70
C ARG A 30 -0.30 13.26 0.06
N PRO A 31 -0.01 13.42 1.37
CA PRO A 31 0.47 12.31 2.17
C PRO A 31 -0.58 11.18 2.16
N ARG A 32 -0.12 9.97 1.85
CA ARG A 32 -0.98 8.77 1.86
C ARG A 32 -0.40 7.77 2.80
N TYR A 33 -1.26 6.99 3.43
CA TYR A 33 -0.82 5.81 4.16
C TYR A 33 -1.77 4.66 3.89
N GLY A 34 -1.31 3.45 4.14
CA GLY A 34 -2.11 2.29 3.87
C GLY A 34 -1.62 1.04 4.58
N TYR A 35 -2.34 -0.04 4.38
CA TYR A 35 -2.06 -1.35 4.92
C TYR A 35 -2.06 -2.36 3.79
N LEU A 36 -1.05 -3.22 3.77
CA LEU A 36 -0.95 -4.39 2.91
C LEU A 36 -0.90 -5.63 3.80
N LEU A 37 -1.90 -6.50 3.71
CA LEU A 37 -1.86 -7.83 4.31
C LEU A 37 -1.17 -8.80 3.34
N LEU A 38 -0.25 -9.58 3.88
CA LEU A 38 0.48 -10.62 3.17
C LEU A 38 0.23 -11.94 3.88
N ASP A 39 -0.17 -12.96 3.12
CA ASP A 39 -0.29 -14.33 3.63
C ASP A 39 1.09 -15.00 3.76
N GLU A 40 2.07 -14.58 2.97
CA GLU A 40 3.44 -15.12 2.98
C GLU A 40 4.51 -14.03 3.12
N PRO A 41 5.69 -14.35 3.67
CA PRO A 41 6.80 -13.40 3.76
C PRO A 41 7.32 -13.03 2.36
N LYS A 42 7.05 -11.80 1.92
CA LYS A 42 7.66 -11.22 0.71
C LYS A 42 8.91 -10.38 1.05
N PRO A 43 9.89 -10.29 0.15
CA PRO A 43 11.01 -9.35 0.31
C PRO A 43 10.52 -7.90 0.26
N ILE A 44 11.21 -7.01 0.97
CA ILE A 44 10.85 -5.58 1.05
C ILE A 44 10.76 -4.93 -0.34
N SER A 45 11.67 -5.28 -1.25
CA SER A 45 11.65 -4.77 -2.63
C SER A 45 10.34 -5.12 -3.36
N ALA A 46 9.88 -6.36 -3.24
CA ALA A 46 8.60 -6.79 -3.84
C ALA A 46 7.40 -6.10 -3.19
N ILE A 47 7.46 -5.85 -1.88
CA ILE A 47 6.42 -5.10 -1.16
C ILE A 47 6.34 -3.65 -1.67
N ILE A 48 7.49 -2.99 -1.85
CA ILE A 48 7.56 -1.63 -2.40
C ILE A 48 7.01 -1.58 -3.82
N ASP A 49 7.39 -2.54 -4.67
CA ASP A 49 6.91 -2.62 -6.05
C ASP A 49 5.38 -2.80 -6.10
N GLU A 50 4.83 -3.65 -5.24
CA GLU A 50 3.39 -3.89 -5.11
C GLU A 50 2.65 -2.63 -4.64
N ILE A 51 3.18 -1.91 -3.66
CA ILE A 51 2.63 -0.64 -3.17
C ILE A 51 2.66 0.42 -4.29
N LEU A 52 3.78 0.57 -5.00
CA LEU A 52 3.93 1.53 -6.09
C LEU A 52 2.97 1.23 -7.23
N LYS A 53 2.93 -0.03 -7.69
CA LYS A 53 2.06 -0.50 -8.77
C LYS A 53 0.59 -0.25 -8.45
N ARG A 54 0.15 -0.56 -7.23
CA ARG A 54 -1.24 -0.32 -6.78
C ARG A 54 -1.54 1.16 -6.58
N SER A 55 -0.60 1.93 -6.03
CA SER A 55 -0.75 3.38 -5.80
C SER A 55 -0.83 4.17 -7.11
N MET A 56 -0.08 3.78 -8.14
CA MET A 56 -0.18 4.37 -9.48
C MET A 56 -1.51 4.03 -10.14
N ARG A 57 -2.00 2.78 -9.98
CA ARG A 57 -3.33 2.37 -10.49
C ARG A 57 -4.47 3.23 -9.92
N GLN A 58 -4.37 3.65 -8.66
CA GLN A 58 -5.37 4.52 -8.03
C GLN A 58 -5.25 6.01 -8.40
N ARG A 59 -4.21 6.46 -9.12
CA ARG A 59 -4.13 7.86 -9.59
C ARG A 59 -5.12 8.19 -10.72
N GLY A 60 -5.75 7.19 -11.36
CA GLY A 60 -6.66 7.39 -12.49
C GLY A 60 -8.16 7.23 -12.20
N LEU A 61 -8.55 6.77 -11.01
CA LEU A 61 -9.95 6.51 -10.68
C LEU A 61 -10.28 7.18 -9.36
N HIS A 62 -11.22 8.13 -9.42
CA HIS A 62 -11.89 8.71 -8.26
C HIS A 62 -12.20 7.61 -7.23
N ALA A 63 -11.95 7.93 -5.97
CA ALA A 63 -12.21 7.11 -4.81
C ALA A 63 -13.68 6.63 -4.76
N LEU A 64 -13.98 5.53 -5.43
CA LEU A 64 -15.22 4.77 -5.36
C LEU A 64 -14.87 3.30 -5.58
N SER A 65 -14.34 2.63 -4.55
CA SER A 65 -14.20 1.17 -4.59
C SER A 65 -15.50 0.51 -4.09
N LEU A 66 -16.51 0.53 -4.96
CA LEU A 66 -17.67 -0.37 -4.89
C LEU A 66 -17.43 -1.50 -5.90
N HIS A 67 -17.18 -2.69 -5.35
CA HIS A 67 -17.17 -4.02 -5.98
C HIS A 67 -16.14 -4.29 -7.10
N ALA A 68 -15.16 -5.15 -6.81
CA ALA A 68 -14.91 -6.37 -7.58
C ALA A 68 -13.96 -7.28 -6.80
N GLN A 69 -14.29 -8.58 -6.83
CA GLN A 69 -13.58 -9.70 -6.22
C GLN A 69 -12.05 -9.63 -6.39
N ASP A 70 -11.34 -10.19 -5.41
CA ASP A 70 -9.99 -10.74 -5.52
C ASP A 70 -8.80 -9.94 -4.92
N ASP A 71 -8.96 -8.96 -4.01
CA ASP A 71 -7.78 -8.46 -3.28
C ASP A 71 -8.11 -7.62 -2.03
N HIS A 72 -8.80 -8.21 -1.06
CA HIS A 72 -9.22 -7.55 0.20
C HIS A 72 -8.05 -7.20 1.16
N CYS A 73 -6.81 -7.16 0.70
CA CYS A 73 -5.64 -7.01 1.55
C CYS A 73 -4.91 -5.67 1.39
N PHE A 74 -5.31 -4.79 0.47
CA PHE A 74 -4.68 -3.48 0.28
C PHE A 74 -5.65 -2.34 0.58
N TYR A 75 -5.34 -1.56 1.61
CA TYR A 75 -6.11 -0.40 2.05
C TYR A 75 -5.24 0.84 1.90
N MET A 76 -5.71 1.88 1.23
CA MET A 76 -4.98 3.15 1.11
C MET A 76 -5.91 4.31 1.48
N TYR A 77 -5.39 5.20 2.32
CA TYR A 77 -6.05 6.37 2.84
C TYR A 77 -5.24 7.61 2.46
N SER A 78 -5.92 8.65 2.00
CA SER A 78 -5.38 10.00 1.87
C SER A 78 -5.86 10.83 3.05
N ALA A 79 -4.94 11.54 3.71
CA ALA A 79 -5.30 12.55 4.71
C ALA A 79 -5.72 13.86 4.04
#